data_AF-A0A915K5Q0-F1
#
_entry.id   AF-A0A915K5Q0-F1
#
_cell.length_a   1.000
_cell.length_b   1.000
_cell.length_c   1.000
_cell.angle_alpha   90.00
_cell.angle_beta   90.00
_cell.angle_gamma   90.00
#
_symmetry.space_group_name_H-M   'P 1'
#
loop_
_entity.id
_entity.type
_entity.pdbx_description
1 polymer ?
#
loop_
_entity_poly.entity_id
_entity_poly.type
_entity_poly.pdbx_seq_one_letter_code
_entity_poly.pdbx_strand_id
1 'polypeptide(L)'
;VDTKNRRVSSSLDPNYAFEAEDEDEEDIEEAKEQYEQLKDASMSDSSSTQSQIYQLIPAMTCIIIMDSLLCGSPRYRTVGILRDYLTEEYAQKKNARQPKPQDDQQTNTTMPIFDRTNCRGIYPKVPQQDNYSDCGLYVLQFAESFLTEPPDDFGPTGLKKLQNLFPSEKVKNKRAEIRDILVRFFKNRTDRNSSKAEEASKSEILP
;
A
#
# COMPACT_ATOMS: atom_id res chain seq x y z
N VAL A 1 48.92 -19.09 -3.42
CA VAL A 1 48.54 -20.52 -3.61
C VAL A 1 47.84 -20.97 -2.32
N ASP A 2 46.56 -21.25 -2.21
CA ASP A 2 45.37 -21.15 -3.06
C ASP A 2 44.18 -21.26 -2.07
N THR A 3 43.49 -20.17 -1.75
CA THR A 3 42.25 -20.23 -0.95
C THR A 3 41.07 -20.48 -1.88
N LYS A 4 40.65 -21.73 -1.95
CA LYS A 4 39.55 -22.19 -2.81
C LYS A 4 38.25 -21.48 -2.47
N ASN A 5 37.75 -20.83 -3.50
CA ASN A 5 36.51 -20.11 -3.64
C ASN A 5 35.30 -21.04 -3.40
N ARG A 6 34.62 -20.95 -2.25
CA ARG A 6 33.38 -21.70 -1.97
C ARG A 6 32.20 -20.93 -2.55
N ARG A 7 31.96 -21.12 -3.85
CA ARG A 7 30.77 -20.66 -4.56
C ARG A 7 29.55 -21.39 -3.98
N VAL A 8 28.72 -20.70 -3.20
CA VAL A 8 27.41 -21.22 -2.81
C VAL A 8 26.51 -21.07 -4.04
N SER A 9 26.23 -22.18 -4.72
CA SER A 9 25.23 -22.21 -5.79
C SER A 9 23.84 -22.12 -5.17
N SER A 10 23.18 -20.96 -5.28
CA SER A 10 21.75 -20.82 -5.03
C SER A 10 20.97 -21.44 -6.20
N SER A 11 20.95 -22.76 -6.26
CA SER A 11 20.01 -23.51 -7.09
C SER A 11 18.73 -23.68 -6.28
N LEU A 12 17.91 -22.64 -6.22
CA LEU A 12 16.50 -22.80 -5.87
C LEU A 12 15.82 -23.41 -7.10
N ASP A 13 15.21 -24.56 -6.89
CA ASP A 13 14.49 -25.33 -7.90
C ASP A 13 13.37 -24.46 -8.50
N PRO A 14 13.32 -24.21 -9.83
CA PRO A 14 12.29 -23.39 -10.45
C PRO A 14 10.88 -24.00 -10.34
N ASN A 15 10.76 -25.23 -9.81
CA ASN A 15 9.51 -25.93 -9.56
C ASN A 15 9.13 -26.02 -8.07
N TYR A 16 9.75 -25.24 -7.18
CA TYR A 16 9.22 -25.08 -5.82
C TYR A 16 7.97 -24.19 -5.88
N ALA A 17 6.87 -24.79 -6.31
CA ALA A 17 5.54 -24.24 -6.16
C ALA A 17 5.29 -24.10 -4.66
N PHE A 18 5.25 -22.86 -4.18
CA PHE A 18 4.53 -22.54 -2.96
C PHE A 18 3.10 -22.97 -3.24
N GLU A 19 2.68 -24.09 -2.65
CA GLU A 19 1.30 -24.56 -2.71
C GLU A 19 0.44 -23.40 -2.20
N ALA A 20 -0.23 -22.72 -3.13
CA ALA A 20 -1.16 -21.66 -2.83
C ALA A 20 -2.36 -22.34 -2.17
N GLU A 21 -2.33 -22.43 -0.84
CA GLU A 21 -3.49 -22.80 -0.05
C GLU A 21 -4.59 -21.77 -0.33
N ASP A 22 -5.58 -22.23 -1.10
CA ASP A 22 -6.93 -21.73 -1.25
C ASP A 22 -7.05 -20.20 -1.42
N GLU A 23 -6.76 -19.71 -2.63
CA GLU A 23 -7.34 -18.45 -3.09
C GLU A 23 -8.81 -18.73 -3.45
N ASP A 24 -9.75 -18.04 -2.79
CA ASP A 24 -11.19 -18.18 -3.05
C ASP A 24 -11.46 -17.94 -4.54
N GLU A 25 -11.98 -18.95 -5.24
CA GLU A 25 -12.17 -18.96 -6.70
C GLU A 25 -12.99 -17.74 -7.20
N GLU A 26 -13.89 -17.24 -6.35
CA GLU A 26 -14.68 -16.04 -6.55
C GLU A 26 -13.87 -14.73 -6.57
N ASP A 27 -12.80 -14.63 -5.77
CA ASP A 27 -11.95 -13.44 -5.76
C ASP A 27 -11.11 -13.34 -7.05
N ILE A 28 -10.69 -14.49 -7.59
CA ILE A 28 -9.93 -14.58 -8.85
C ILE A 28 -10.81 -14.15 -10.03
N GLU A 29 -12.08 -14.55 -10.04
CA GLU A 29 -13.04 -14.22 -11.09
C GLU A 29 -13.37 -12.72 -11.11
N GLU A 30 -13.61 -12.11 -9.94
CA GLU A 30 -13.91 -10.67 -9.82
C GLU A 30 -12.80 -9.81 -10.46
N ALA A 31 -11.54 -10.11 -10.19
CA ALA A 31 -10.46 -9.29 -10.72
C ALA A 31 -10.12 -9.57 -12.19
N LYS A 32 -10.43 -10.76 -12.71
CA LYS A 32 -10.43 -10.98 -14.17
C LYS A 32 -11.47 -10.09 -14.84
N GLU A 33 -12.67 -10.00 -14.27
CA GLU A 33 -13.71 -9.08 -14.76
C GLU A 33 -13.28 -7.62 -14.64
N GLN A 34 -12.64 -7.22 -13.52
CA GLN A 34 -12.13 -5.86 -13.36
C GLN A 34 -11.01 -5.54 -14.37
N TYR A 35 -10.11 -6.49 -14.66
CA TYR A 35 -9.05 -6.33 -15.65
C TYR A 35 -9.61 -6.16 -17.07
N GLU A 36 -10.63 -6.94 -17.44
CA GLU A 36 -11.31 -6.82 -18.73
C GLU A 36 -12.17 -5.55 -18.82
N GLN A 37 -12.87 -5.13 -17.76
CA GLN A 37 -13.58 -3.84 -17.72
C GLN A 37 -12.64 -2.64 -17.85
N LEU A 38 -11.45 -2.69 -17.25
CA LEU A 38 -10.42 -1.65 -17.39
C LEU A 38 -9.82 -1.61 -18.81
N LYS A 39 -9.79 -2.76 -19.50
CA LYS A 39 -9.32 -2.91 -20.88
C LYS A 39 -10.35 -2.39 -21.89
N ASP A 40 -11.63 -2.63 -21.64
CA ASP A 40 -12.73 -2.12 -22.47
C ASP A 40 -12.96 -0.61 -22.28
N ALA A 41 -12.83 -0.08 -21.06
CA ALA A 41 -12.85 1.36 -20.77
C ALA A 41 -11.65 2.13 -21.36
N SER A 42 -10.70 1.44 -22.00
CA SER A 42 -9.65 2.05 -22.82
C SER A 42 -10.11 2.32 -24.27
N MET A 43 -11.24 1.74 -24.70
CA MET A 43 -11.68 1.72 -26.11
C MET A 43 -12.99 2.47 -26.38
N SER A 44 -13.73 2.91 -25.36
CA SER A 44 -14.96 3.70 -25.53
C SER A 44 -14.83 5.11 -24.94
N ASP A 45 -14.67 6.12 -25.81
CA ASP A 45 -14.83 7.53 -25.44
C ASP A 45 -16.32 7.91 -25.55
N SER A 46 -16.97 8.12 -24.41
CA SER A 46 -18.32 8.69 -24.30
C SER A 46 -18.42 9.43 -22.97
N SER A 47 -17.74 10.58 -22.95
CA SER A 47 -17.32 11.32 -21.76
C SER A 47 -18.40 11.98 -20.90
N SER A 48 -19.68 12.01 -21.30
CA SER A 48 -20.70 12.81 -20.58
C SER A 48 -21.55 12.04 -19.56
N THR A 49 -21.77 10.74 -19.75
CA THR A 49 -22.65 9.92 -18.87
C THR A 49 -21.87 9.19 -17.77
N GLN A 50 -20.62 8.80 -18.03
CA GLN A 50 -19.75 8.17 -17.04
C GLN A 50 -19.47 9.10 -15.85
N SER A 51 -19.17 10.39 -16.11
CA SER A 51 -18.85 11.37 -15.06
C SER A 51 -20.01 11.66 -14.10
N GLN A 52 -21.26 11.49 -14.54
CA GLN A 52 -22.43 11.72 -13.68
C GLN A 52 -22.71 10.53 -12.73
N ILE A 53 -22.40 9.30 -13.16
CA ILE A 53 -22.56 8.11 -12.31
C ILE A 53 -21.56 8.13 -11.15
N TYR A 54 -20.32 8.57 -11.38
CA TYR A 54 -19.29 8.67 -10.32
C TYR A 54 -19.56 9.77 -9.28
N GLN A 55 -20.44 10.74 -9.56
CA GLN A 55 -20.84 11.77 -8.59
C GLN A 55 -21.99 11.33 -7.67
N LEU A 56 -22.70 10.26 -8.02
CA LEU A 56 -23.87 9.73 -7.30
C LEU A 56 -23.56 8.47 -6.48
N ILE A 57 -22.37 7.89 -6.65
CA ILE A 57 -21.90 6.80 -5.80
C ILE A 57 -21.46 7.44 -4.47
N PRO A 58 -22.12 7.14 -3.32
CA PRO A 58 -21.58 7.50 -2.02
C PRO A 58 -20.15 6.99 -1.99
N ALA A 59 -19.16 7.82 -1.64
CA ALA A 59 -17.73 7.46 -1.66
C ALA A 59 -17.52 6.03 -1.15
N MET A 60 -17.47 5.05 -2.07
CA MET A 60 -17.51 3.64 -1.71
C MET A 60 -16.17 3.34 -1.05
N THR A 61 -16.23 2.66 0.09
CA THR A 61 -15.01 2.22 0.75
C THR A 61 -14.25 1.32 -0.23
N CYS A 62 -12.95 1.52 -0.35
CA CYS A 62 -12.13 0.68 -1.18
C CYS A 62 -10.78 0.42 -0.54
N ILE A 63 -10.19 -0.71 -0.92
CA ILE A 63 -8.85 -1.15 -0.53
C ILE A 63 -8.02 -1.18 -1.82
N ILE A 64 -7.01 -0.33 -1.89
CA ILE A 64 -6.16 -0.21 -3.08
C ILE A 64 -4.87 -1.00 -2.85
N ILE A 65 -4.59 -1.95 -3.73
CA ILE A 65 -3.40 -2.80 -3.67
C ILE A 65 -2.41 -2.36 -4.74
N MET A 66 -1.38 -1.62 -4.32
CA MET A 66 -0.27 -1.21 -5.18
C MET A 66 0.90 -2.16 -4.99
N ASP A 67 1.08 -3.07 -5.94
CA ASP A 67 2.14 -4.07 -5.88
C ASP A 67 3.00 -4.05 -7.14
N SER A 68 4.31 -4.02 -6.92
CA SER A 68 5.34 -3.89 -7.95
C SER A 68 5.79 -5.24 -8.51
N LEU A 69 5.38 -6.35 -7.88
CA LEU A 69 5.66 -7.73 -8.27
C LEU A 69 4.39 -8.46 -8.75
N LEU A 70 3.44 -7.77 -9.40
CA LEU A 70 2.23 -8.44 -9.91
C LEU A 70 2.59 -9.37 -11.08
N CYS A 71 3.17 -10.52 -10.75
CA CYS A 71 3.44 -11.63 -11.63
C CYS A 71 2.28 -12.60 -11.45
N GLY A 72 1.19 -12.37 -12.18
CA GLY A 72 0.19 -13.39 -12.47
C GLY A 72 -0.90 -13.67 -11.42
N SER A 73 -0.76 -13.31 -10.15
CA SER A 73 -1.87 -13.40 -9.18
C SER A 73 -2.01 -12.14 -8.31
N PRO A 74 -3.18 -11.48 -8.33
CA PRO A 74 -3.49 -10.42 -7.37
C PRO A 74 -3.68 -10.96 -5.95
N ARG A 75 -3.30 -10.16 -4.94
CA ARG A 75 -3.33 -10.59 -3.53
C ARG A 75 -4.73 -10.50 -2.91
N TYR A 76 -5.62 -11.38 -3.33
CA TYR A 76 -7.03 -11.38 -2.92
C TYR A 76 -7.26 -11.65 -1.44
N ARG A 77 -6.62 -12.71 -0.93
CA ARG A 77 -6.66 -13.07 0.49
C ARG A 77 -6.29 -11.91 1.40
N THR A 78 -5.36 -11.05 0.97
CA THR A 78 -4.99 -9.85 1.73
C THR A 78 -6.17 -8.88 1.86
N VAL A 79 -6.96 -8.67 0.81
CA VAL A 79 -8.14 -7.80 0.84
C VAL A 79 -9.23 -8.41 1.72
N GLY A 80 -9.47 -9.73 1.64
CA GLY A 80 -10.39 -10.43 2.53
C GLY A 80 -10.06 -10.21 4.01
N ILE A 81 -8.80 -10.48 4.39
CA ILE A 81 -8.32 -10.27 5.77
C ILE A 81 -8.47 -8.80 6.20
N LEU A 82 -8.20 -7.85 5.31
CA LEU A 82 -8.36 -6.42 5.63
C LEU A 82 -9.83 -6.04 5.86
N ARG A 83 -10.78 -6.63 5.13
CA ARG A 83 -12.21 -6.42 5.37
C ARG A 83 -12.65 -6.98 6.72
N ASP A 84 -12.21 -8.19 7.06
CA ASP A 84 -12.48 -8.81 8.37
C ASP A 84 -11.92 -7.94 9.50
N TYR A 85 -10.67 -7.50 9.35
CA TYR A 85 -10.03 -6.58 10.30
C TYR A 85 -10.82 -5.28 10.45
N LEU A 86 -11.25 -4.64 9.36
CA LEU A 86 -12.01 -3.40 9.40
C LEU A 86 -13.38 -3.58 10.07
N THR A 87 -14.02 -4.74 9.88
CA THR A 87 -15.30 -5.08 10.52
C THR A 87 -15.15 -5.15 12.03
N GLU A 88 -14.13 -5.88 12.50
CA GLU A 88 -13.84 -6.01 13.93
C GLU A 88 -13.37 -4.69 14.57
N GLU A 89 -12.47 -3.97 13.90
CA GLU A 89 -11.94 -2.69 14.38
C GLU A 89 -13.05 -1.63 14.48
N TYR A 90 -13.96 -1.58 13.50
CA TYR A 90 -15.11 -0.69 13.54
C TYR A 90 -16.04 -1.05 14.69
N ALA A 91 -16.31 -2.35 14.90
CA ALA A 91 -17.18 -2.81 15.97
C ALA A 91 -16.64 -2.43 17.35
N GLN A 92 -15.35 -2.66 17.59
CA GLN A 92 -14.69 -2.31 18.83
C GLN A 92 -14.72 -0.79 19.07
N LYS A 93 -14.37 0.03 18.06
CA LYS A 93 -14.35 1.50 18.21
C LYS A 93 -15.73 2.10 18.45
N LYS A 94 -16.78 1.55 17.85
CA LYS A 94 -18.16 2.03 18.05
C LYS A 94 -18.67 1.67 19.43
N ASN A 95 -18.43 0.44 19.88
CA ASN A 95 -18.77 -0.01 21.23
C ASN A 95 -18.00 0.74 22.33
N ALA A 96 -16.78 1.21 22.05
CA ALA A 96 -16.00 2.04 22.97
C ALA A 96 -16.48 3.51 23.02
N ARG A 97 -17.12 4.02 21.95
CA ARG A 97 -17.59 5.41 21.85
C ARG A 97 -19.06 5.61 22.23
N GLN A 98 -19.86 4.55 22.22
CA GLN A 98 -21.23 4.60 22.71
C GLN A 98 -21.28 4.08 24.16
N PRO A 99 -21.63 4.94 25.15
CA PRO A 99 -21.97 4.43 26.48
C PRO A 99 -23.17 3.47 26.34
N LYS A 100 -23.20 2.41 27.15
CA LYS A 100 -24.31 1.44 27.19
C LYS A 100 -25.64 2.19 27.19
N PRO A 101 -26.58 1.88 26.29
CA PRO A 101 -27.90 2.50 26.34
C PRO A 101 -28.50 2.21 27.71
N GLN A 102 -28.88 3.28 28.42
CA GLN A 102 -29.37 3.20 29.78
C GLN A 102 -30.88 2.89 29.86
N ASP A 103 -31.53 2.76 28.71
CA ASP A 103 -32.92 2.35 28.59
C ASP A 103 -33.05 1.38 27.40
N ASP A 104 -33.98 0.43 27.52
CA ASP A 104 -34.30 -0.69 26.61
C ASP A 104 -34.81 -0.26 25.22
N GLN A 105 -34.25 0.80 24.64
CA GLN A 105 -34.47 1.17 23.25
C GLN A 105 -33.38 0.54 22.41
N GLN A 106 -33.71 -0.64 21.87
CA GLN A 106 -33.01 -1.32 20.81
C GLN A 106 -32.85 -0.36 19.61
N THR A 107 -31.79 0.43 19.59
CA THR A 107 -31.45 1.18 18.38
C THR A 107 -30.96 0.16 17.35
N ASN A 108 -31.69 0.01 16.25
CA ASN A 108 -31.34 -0.86 15.13
C ASN A 108 -30.15 -0.25 14.37
N THR A 109 -29.02 -0.14 15.04
CA THR A 109 -27.78 0.30 14.44
C THR A 109 -27.12 -0.93 13.82
N THR A 110 -27.47 -1.23 12.58
CA THR A 110 -26.81 -2.27 11.80
C THR A 110 -25.30 -2.02 11.80
N MET A 111 -24.55 -2.98 12.34
CA MET A 111 -23.09 -2.96 12.30
C MET A 111 -22.68 -3.15 10.84
N PRO A 112 -21.89 -2.25 10.23
CA PRO A 112 -21.43 -2.44 8.88
C PRO A 112 -20.43 -3.61 8.88
N ILE A 113 -20.83 -4.70 8.23
CA ILE A 113 -19.93 -5.78 7.85
C ILE A 113 -19.24 -5.29 6.57
N PHE A 114 -17.92 -5.18 6.55
CA PHE A 114 -17.22 -4.84 5.32
C PHE A 114 -17.15 -6.07 4.43
N ASP A 115 -17.80 -6.00 3.28
CA ASP A 115 -17.89 -7.10 2.32
C ASP A 115 -17.54 -6.60 0.90
N ARG A 116 -17.60 -7.49 -0.09
CA ARG A 116 -17.29 -7.13 -1.49
C ARG A 116 -18.23 -6.07 -2.07
N THR A 117 -19.46 -5.98 -1.56
CA THR A 117 -20.49 -5.05 -2.08
C THR A 117 -20.30 -3.62 -1.59
N ASN A 118 -19.74 -3.44 -0.39
CA ASN A 118 -19.55 -2.13 0.23
C ASN A 118 -18.09 -1.70 0.40
N CYS A 119 -17.14 -2.63 0.25
CA CYS A 119 -15.71 -2.42 0.37
C CYS A 119 -14.95 -3.13 -0.76
N ARG A 120 -14.75 -2.44 -1.88
CA ARG A 120 -14.15 -3.03 -3.08
C ARG A 120 -12.62 -3.10 -2.99
N GLY A 121 -12.04 -4.23 -3.39
CA GLY A 121 -10.60 -4.34 -3.66
C GLY A 121 -10.28 -3.78 -5.04
N ILE A 122 -9.27 -2.93 -5.14
CA ILE A 122 -8.83 -2.28 -6.38
C ILE A 122 -7.35 -2.59 -6.63
N TYR A 123 -7.04 -3.11 -7.82
CA TYR A 123 -5.70 -3.52 -8.24
C TYR A 123 -5.24 -2.69 -9.44
N PRO A 124 -4.82 -1.43 -9.23
CA PRO A 124 -4.41 -0.56 -10.33
C PRO A 124 -3.15 -1.09 -11.01
N LYS A 125 -3.02 -0.82 -12.31
CA LYS A 125 -1.73 -0.90 -12.98
C LYS A 125 -0.82 0.15 -12.37
N VAL A 126 0.37 -0.25 -11.93
CA VAL A 126 1.39 0.62 -11.33
C VAL A 126 2.76 0.25 -11.89
N PRO A 127 3.76 1.16 -11.80
CA PRO A 127 5.14 0.83 -12.17
C PRO A 127 5.62 -0.47 -11.53
N GLN A 128 6.01 -1.44 -12.36
CA GLN A 128 6.49 -2.76 -11.94
C GLN A 128 8.01 -2.77 -11.83
N GLN A 129 8.54 -3.56 -10.90
CA GLN A 129 9.98 -3.78 -10.78
C GLN A 129 10.44 -4.93 -11.67
N ASP A 130 11.72 -4.90 -12.06
CA ASP A 130 12.36 -5.92 -12.88
C ASP A 130 13.11 -6.99 -12.07
N ASN A 131 13.15 -6.84 -10.73
CA ASN A 131 13.88 -7.70 -9.81
C ASN A 131 13.04 -8.02 -8.57
N TYR A 132 13.52 -8.89 -7.67
CA TYR A 132 12.77 -9.28 -6.46
C TYR A 132 13.25 -8.58 -5.18
N SER A 133 14.19 -7.65 -5.29
CA SER A 133 14.89 -7.06 -4.15
C SER A 133 14.51 -5.61 -3.86
N ASP A 134 13.81 -4.96 -4.79
CA ASP A 134 13.46 -3.55 -4.72
C ASP A 134 12.00 -3.30 -4.31
N CYS A 135 11.22 -4.35 -3.94
CA CYS A 135 9.82 -4.21 -3.53
C CYS A 135 9.63 -3.17 -2.41
N GLY A 136 10.54 -3.13 -1.43
CA GLY A 136 10.52 -2.13 -0.37
C GLY A 136 10.74 -0.70 -0.87
N LEU A 137 11.55 -0.50 -1.91
CA LEU A 137 11.75 0.83 -2.52
C LEU A 137 10.51 1.29 -3.28
N TYR A 138 9.85 0.36 -3.98
CA TYR A 138 8.59 0.64 -4.66
C TYR A 138 7.49 1.00 -3.66
N VAL A 139 7.40 0.31 -2.51
CA VAL A 139 6.48 0.69 -1.42
C VAL A 139 6.73 2.14 -0.97
N LEU A 140 8.00 2.51 -0.73
CA LEU A 140 8.35 3.87 -0.34
C LEU A 140 8.02 4.88 -1.44
N GLN A 141 8.21 4.54 -2.72
CA GLN A 141 7.88 5.43 -3.84
C GLN A 141 6.38 5.55 -4.07
N PHE A 142 5.60 4.49 -3.92
CA PHE A 142 4.15 4.54 -3.96
C PHE A 142 3.62 5.45 -2.86
N ALA A 143 4.08 5.26 -1.61
CA ALA A 143 3.68 6.11 -0.49
C ALA A 143 4.04 7.58 -0.73
N GLU A 144 5.26 7.87 -1.17
CA GLU A 144 5.67 9.25 -1.46
C GLU A 144 4.82 9.88 -2.57
N SER A 145 4.60 9.16 -3.68
CA SER A 145 3.85 9.70 -4.82
C SER A 145 2.38 9.90 -4.45
N PHE A 146 1.79 8.96 -3.70
CA PHE A 146 0.43 9.05 -3.21
C PHE A 146 0.22 10.22 -2.23
N LEU A 147 1.21 10.50 -1.36
CA LEU A 147 1.13 11.60 -0.39
C LEU A 147 1.42 12.97 -1.01
N THR A 148 2.21 13.02 -2.09
CA THR A 148 2.58 14.27 -2.77
C THR A 148 1.55 14.68 -3.81
N GLU A 149 1.02 13.72 -4.56
CA GLU A 149 0.00 13.94 -5.59
C GLU A 149 -1.07 12.83 -5.48
N PRO A 150 -1.99 12.95 -4.50
CA PRO A 150 -3.06 11.98 -4.33
C PRO A 150 -3.98 11.96 -5.57
N PRO A 151 -4.53 10.79 -5.94
CA PRO A 151 -5.53 10.73 -7.01
C PRO A 151 -6.77 11.55 -6.68
N ASP A 152 -7.31 12.25 -7.67
CA ASP A 152 -8.56 13.04 -7.52
C ASP A 152 -9.77 12.15 -7.21
N ASP A 153 -9.78 10.95 -7.78
CA ASP A 153 -10.77 9.91 -7.57
C ASP A 153 -10.12 8.52 -7.64
N PHE A 154 -10.87 7.51 -7.18
CA PHE A 154 -10.52 6.10 -7.34
C PHE A 154 -11.38 5.41 -8.41
N GLY A 155 -11.93 6.22 -9.33
CA GLY A 155 -12.61 5.73 -10.53
C GLY A 155 -11.63 5.37 -11.64
N PRO A 156 -12.12 4.94 -12.81
CA PRO A 156 -11.24 4.48 -13.90
C PRO A 156 -10.20 5.52 -14.33
N THR A 157 -10.53 6.81 -14.28
CA THR A 157 -9.63 7.90 -14.67
C THR A 157 -8.52 8.12 -13.65
N GLY A 158 -8.84 8.18 -12.35
CA GLY A 158 -7.84 8.27 -11.29
C GLY A 158 -6.93 7.04 -11.23
N LEU A 159 -7.48 5.84 -11.42
CA LEU A 159 -6.70 4.61 -11.47
C LEU A 159 -5.75 4.54 -12.68
N LYS A 160 -6.08 5.14 -13.82
CA LYS A 160 -5.15 5.26 -14.97
C LYS A 160 -3.94 6.14 -14.65
N LYS A 161 -4.10 7.19 -13.83
CA LYS A 161 -2.96 8.01 -13.36
C LYS A 161 -1.96 7.17 -12.55
N LEU A 162 -2.44 6.14 -11.84
CA LEU A 162 -1.60 5.27 -11.03
C LEU A 162 -0.58 4.46 -11.85
N GLN A 163 -0.84 4.24 -13.15
CA GLN A 163 0.07 3.50 -14.02
C GLN A 163 1.38 4.25 -14.28
N ASN A 164 1.33 5.58 -14.32
CA ASN A 164 2.48 6.43 -14.63
C ASN A 164 2.85 7.34 -13.44
N LEU A 165 2.65 6.86 -12.20
CA LEU A 165 2.94 7.61 -10.96
C LEU A 165 4.36 8.18 -10.93
N PHE A 166 5.31 7.43 -11.46
CA PHE A 166 6.70 7.85 -11.50
C PHE A 166 7.48 7.12 -12.59
N PRO A 167 8.52 7.75 -13.14
CA PRO A 167 9.47 7.06 -14.00
C PRO A 167 10.30 6.06 -13.18
N SER A 168 10.66 4.92 -13.77
CA SER A 168 11.46 3.88 -13.10
C SER A 168 12.82 4.38 -12.60
N GLU A 169 13.36 5.45 -13.20
CA GLU A 169 14.60 6.09 -12.76
C GLU A 169 14.53 6.64 -11.33
N LYS A 170 13.36 7.12 -10.88
CA LYS A 170 13.19 7.61 -9.50
C LYS A 170 13.51 6.53 -8.48
N VAL A 171 13.11 5.28 -8.74
CA VAL A 171 13.37 4.17 -7.82
C VAL A 171 14.84 3.75 -7.83
N LYS A 172 15.51 3.78 -8.99
CA LYS A 172 16.92 3.38 -9.13
C LYS A 172 17.86 4.19 -8.21
N ASN A 173 17.60 5.49 -8.06
CA ASN A 173 18.42 6.37 -7.22
C ASN A 173 18.02 6.35 -5.74
N LYS A 174 16.87 5.75 -5.40
CA LYS A 174 16.26 5.88 -4.07
C LYS A 174 17.08 5.24 -2.95
N ARG A 175 17.81 4.14 -3.24
CA ARG A 175 18.76 3.55 -2.27
C ARG A 175 19.83 4.54 -1.84
N ALA A 176 20.39 5.29 -2.79
CA ALA A 176 21.42 6.29 -2.51
C ALA A 176 20.84 7.47 -1.73
N GLU A 177 19.65 7.94 -2.11
CA GLU A 177 18.94 9.01 -1.41
C GLU A 177 18.64 8.66 0.05
N ILE A 178 18.08 7.47 0.30
CA ILE A 178 17.79 6.97 1.66
C ILE A 178 19.08 6.92 2.48
N ARG A 179 20.17 6.37 1.92
CA ARG A 179 21.48 6.33 2.60
C ARG A 179 21.95 7.74 2.97
N ASP A 180 21.89 8.68 2.04
CA ASP A 180 22.39 10.03 2.25
C ASP A 180 21.56 10.79 3.31
N ILE A 181 20.24 10.57 3.33
CA ILE A 181 19.33 11.06 4.38
C ILE A 181 19.73 10.47 5.74
N LEU A 182 19.93 9.16 5.83
CA LEU A 182 20.33 8.51 7.08
C LEU A 182 21.67 9.05 7.59
N VAL A 183 22.69 9.12 6.73
CA VAL A 183 24.00 9.67 7.08
C VAL A 183 23.88 11.11 7.57
N ARG A 184 23.07 11.95 6.91
CA ARG A 184 22.79 13.32 7.35
C ARG A 184 22.15 13.34 8.73
N PHE A 185 21.14 12.51 8.99
CA PHE A 185 20.49 12.44 10.31
C PHE A 185 21.44 11.99 11.41
N PHE A 186 22.32 11.03 11.13
CA PHE A 186 23.33 10.57 12.09
C PHE A 186 24.32 11.69 12.42
N LYS A 187 24.89 12.36 11.41
CA LYS A 187 25.81 13.51 11.61
C LYS A 187 25.16 14.60 12.46
N ASN A 188 23.96 15.04 12.08
CA ASN A 188 23.22 16.06 12.82
C ASN A 188 22.91 15.66 14.28
N ARG A 189 22.81 14.36 14.59
CA ARG A 189 22.65 13.89 15.97
C ARG A 189 23.96 13.95 16.74
N THR A 190 25.06 13.52 16.13
CA THR A 190 26.39 13.59 16.73
C THR A 190 26.78 15.03 17.02
N ASP A 191 26.60 15.93 16.05
CA ASP A 191 26.97 17.34 16.18
C ASP A 191 26.19 18.04 17.32
N ARG A 192 24.90 17.73 17.48
CA ARG A 192 24.07 18.22 18.59
C ARG A 192 24.47 17.65 19.94
N ASN A 193 24.97 16.41 19.97
CA ASN A 193 25.40 15.78 21.22
C ASN A 193 26.78 16.30 21.63
N SER A 194 27.70 16.52 20.69
CA SER A 194 28.98 17.16 20.95
C SER A 194 28.82 18.60 21.41
N SER A 195 27.92 19.38 20.80
CA SER A 195 27.67 20.75 21.23
C SER A 195 27.07 20.81 22.64
N LYS A 196 26.16 19.88 22.99
CA LYS A 196 25.58 19.79 24.34
C LYS A 196 26.60 19.34 25.39
N ALA A 197 27.52 18.43 25.05
CA ALA A 197 28.59 18.00 25.95
C ALA A 197 29.58 19.15 26.21
N GLU A 198 29.91 19.93 25.18
CA GLU A 198 30.79 21.09 25.30
C GLU A 198 30.15 22.22 26.14
N GLU A 199 28.84 22.44 25.98
CA GLU A 199 28.07 23.40 26.80
C GLU A 199 27.98 22.97 28.28
N ALA A 200 27.73 21.68 28.54
CA ALA A 200 27.69 21.14 29.90
C ALA A 200 29.06 21.28 30.60
N SER A 201 30.16 20.98 29.90
CA SER A 201 31.51 21.13 30.43
C SER A 201 31.93 22.59 30.69
N LYS A 202 31.35 23.57 29.97
CA LYS A 202 31.55 25.00 30.26
C LYS A 202 30.73 25.49 31.47
N SER A 203 29.56 24.90 31.72
CA SER A 203 28.73 25.27 32.88
C SER A 203 29.23 24.72 34.22
N GLU A 204 30.02 23.64 34.23
CA GLU A 204 30.66 23.09 35.45
C GLU A 204 31.91 23.87 35.90
N ILE A 205 32.40 24.83 35.11
CA ILE A 205 33.66 25.55 35.37
C ILE A 205 33.44 26.96 35.97
N LEU A 206 32.19 27.42 36.15
CA LEU A 206 31.93 28.68 36.87
C LEU A 206 31.58 28.43 38.36
N PRO A 207 32.35 29.00 39.33
CA PRO A 207 32.04 28.96 40.75
C PRO A 207 30.91 29.93 41.16
#